data_AF-D1W3W6-F1
#
_entry.id   AF-D1W3W6-F1
#
_cell.length_a   1.000
_cell.length_b   1.000
_cell.length_c   1.000
_cell.angle_alpha   90.00
_cell.angle_beta   90.00
_cell.angle_gamma   90.00
#
_symmetry.space_group_name_H-M   'P 1'
#
loop_
_entity.id
_entity.type
_entity.pdbx_description
1 polymer ?
#
loop_
_entity_poly.entity_id
_entity_poly.type
_entity_poly.pdbx_seq_one_letter_code
_entity_poly.pdbx_strand_id
1 'polypeptide(L)'
;MEKPLEKAKLPQGTPVYADKSYDSTANKDVLKRMKLKSRIMHKGVRGRKLTEREQRVNVAISKTRYKVERTFGSIHRWFHGGIARYVGLA
;
A
#
# COMPACT_ATOMS: atom_id res chain seq x y z
N MET A 1 -1.82 3.91 -9.76
CA MET A 1 -1.06 2.77 -9.18
C MET A 1 -0.41 1.89 -10.25
N GLU A 2 -0.95 1.85 -11.46
CA GLU A 2 -0.50 1.01 -12.58
C GLU A 2 0.97 1.24 -13.01
N LYS A 3 1.32 2.48 -13.43
CA LYS A 3 2.69 2.82 -13.89
C LYS A 3 3.83 2.35 -12.97
N PRO A 4 3.81 2.58 -11.64
CA PRO A 4 4.88 2.10 -10.77
C PRO A 4 4.91 0.56 -10.62
N LEU A 5 3.76 -0.12 -10.72
CA LEU A 5 3.70 -1.59 -10.65
C LEU A 5 4.28 -2.24 -11.92
N GLU A 6 4.01 -1.65 -13.10
CA GLU A 6 4.59 -2.11 -14.37
C GLU A 6 6.12 -2.01 -14.34
N LYS A 7 6.64 -0.88 -13.85
CA LYS A 7 8.10 -0.67 -13.73
C LYS A 7 8.74 -1.63 -12.72
N ALA A 8 8.02 -2.01 -11.67
CA ALA A 8 8.53 -2.91 -10.63
C ALA A 8 8.64 -4.38 -11.07
N LYS A 9 7.96 -4.80 -12.16
CA LYS A 9 8.00 -6.17 -12.72
C LYS A 9 7.89 -7.28 -11.64
N LEU A 10 6.89 -7.14 -10.77
CA LEU A 10 6.69 -8.07 -9.65
C LEU A 10 6.19 -9.44 -10.14
N PRO A 11 6.61 -10.55 -9.50
CA PRO A 11 6.06 -11.86 -9.81
C PRO A 11 4.58 -11.95 -9.41
N GLN A 12 3.88 -12.91 -10.02
CA GLN A 12 2.47 -13.14 -9.73
C GLN A 12 2.28 -13.56 -8.27
N GLY A 13 1.21 -13.09 -7.65
CA GLY A 13 0.88 -13.40 -6.26
C GLY A 13 1.62 -12.56 -5.21
N THR A 14 2.52 -11.64 -5.60
CA THR A 14 3.18 -10.74 -4.65
C THR A 14 2.15 -9.88 -3.91
N PRO A 15 2.21 -9.79 -2.57
CA PRO A 15 1.35 -8.93 -1.78
C PRO A 15 1.73 -7.46 -1.94
N VAL A 16 0.78 -6.63 -2.34
CA VAL A 16 0.96 -5.18 -2.49
C VAL A 16 0.30 -4.45 -1.33
N TYR A 17 1.14 -3.88 -0.46
CA TYR A 17 0.72 -3.11 0.70
C TYR A 17 0.49 -1.65 0.31
N ALA A 18 -0.69 -1.11 0.63
CA ALA A 18 -0.99 0.30 0.38
C ALA A 18 -1.98 0.86 1.41
N ASP A 19 -2.08 2.19 1.43
CA ASP A 19 -2.99 2.93 2.30
C ASP A 19 -4.45 2.90 1.85
N LYS A 20 -5.35 3.30 2.75
CA LYS A 20 -6.79 3.45 2.51
C LYS A 20 -7.11 4.39 1.34
N SER A 21 -6.24 5.37 1.10
CA SER A 21 -6.36 6.27 -0.06
C SER A 21 -6.28 5.54 -1.41
N TYR A 22 -5.70 4.34 -1.46
CA TYR A 22 -5.60 3.50 -2.65
C TYR A 22 -6.75 2.50 -2.80
N ASP A 23 -7.70 2.45 -1.87
CA ASP A 23 -8.84 1.52 -1.86
C ASP A 23 -9.95 1.89 -2.87
N SER A 24 -9.58 2.07 -4.14
CA SER A 24 -10.52 2.31 -5.24
C SER A 24 -10.77 1.04 -6.05
N THR A 25 -11.93 0.98 -6.72
CA THR A 25 -12.29 -0.12 -7.63
C THR A 25 -11.26 -0.26 -8.76
N ALA A 26 -10.91 0.85 -9.41
CA ALA A 26 -9.89 0.88 -10.45
C ALA A 26 -8.54 0.30 -10.00
N ASN A 27 -8.06 0.62 -8.80
CA ASN A 27 -6.81 0.07 -8.29
C ASN A 27 -6.91 -1.43 -8.00
N LYS A 28 -8.07 -1.91 -7.51
CA LYS A 28 -8.31 -3.34 -7.28
C LYS A 28 -8.31 -4.11 -8.60
N ASP A 29 -8.89 -3.54 -9.65
CA ASP A 29 -8.94 -4.19 -10.97
C ASP A 29 -7.57 -4.25 -11.62
N VAL A 30 -6.76 -3.20 -11.47
CA VAL A 30 -5.33 -3.23 -11.88
C VAL A 30 -4.60 -4.37 -11.18
N LEU A 31 -4.74 -4.52 -9.85
CA LEU A 31 -4.09 -5.60 -9.11
C LEU A 31 -4.56 -6.99 -9.54
N LYS A 32 -5.86 -7.17 -9.82
CA LYS A 32 -6.40 -8.43 -10.34
C LYS A 32 -5.84 -8.76 -11.72
N ARG A 33 -5.82 -7.79 -12.65
CA ARG A 33 -5.29 -7.96 -14.00
C ARG A 33 -3.80 -8.35 -13.97
N MET A 34 -3.04 -7.76 -13.07
CA MET A 34 -1.62 -8.09 -12.86
C MET A 34 -1.40 -9.35 -11.99
N LYS A 35 -2.48 -10.04 -11.57
CA LYS A 35 -2.45 -11.23 -10.70
C LYS A 35 -1.68 -11.01 -9.38
N LEU A 36 -1.78 -9.82 -8.80
CA LEU A 36 -1.14 -9.44 -7.54
C LEU A 36 -2.12 -9.56 -6.36
N LYS A 37 -1.60 -9.88 -5.17
CA LYS A 37 -2.42 -9.98 -3.96
C LYS A 37 -2.64 -8.59 -3.37
N SER A 38 -3.89 -8.16 -3.27
CA SER A 38 -4.23 -6.88 -2.64
C SER A 38 -4.06 -6.96 -1.12
N ARG A 39 -3.16 -6.13 -0.57
CA ARG A 39 -3.03 -5.83 0.87
C ARG A 39 -3.22 -4.32 1.08
N ILE A 40 -4.20 -3.75 0.38
CA ILE A 40 -4.61 -2.36 0.55
C ILE A 40 -5.49 -2.26 1.80
N MET A 41 -5.27 -1.25 2.63
CA MET A 41 -6.13 -1.03 3.80
C MET A 41 -7.55 -0.68 3.36
N HIS A 42 -8.53 -1.27 4.04
CA HIS A 42 -9.94 -1.00 3.81
C HIS A 42 -10.31 0.43 4.25
N LYS A 43 -11.03 1.13 3.38
CA LYS A 43 -11.57 2.46 3.64
C LYS A 43 -13.03 2.35 4.11
N GLY A 44 -13.34 3.03 5.22
CA GLY A 44 -14.73 3.24 5.62
C GLY A 44 -15.42 4.21 4.66
N VAL A 45 -16.66 3.93 4.28
CA VAL A 45 -17.45 4.80 3.40
C VAL A 45 -18.63 5.39 4.16
N ARG A 46 -19.16 6.54 3.70
CA ARG A 46 -20.30 7.19 4.35
C ARG A 46 -21.47 6.20 4.44
N GLY A 47 -22.02 6.01 5.64
CA GLY A 47 -23.10 5.04 5.89
C GLY A 47 -22.65 3.60 6.12
N ARG A 48 -21.36 3.26 5.94
CA ARG A 48 -20.83 1.91 6.22
C ARG A 48 -19.53 1.97 7.01
N LYS A 49 -19.63 1.61 8.28
CA LYS A 49 -18.47 1.41 9.16
C LYS A 49 -17.67 0.17 8.74
N LEU A 50 -16.38 0.18 9.05
CA LEU A 50 -15.52 -0.98 8.85
C LEU A 50 -15.93 -2.10 9.80
N THR A 51 -16.07 -3.31 9.26
CA THR A 51 -16.30 -4.51 10.07
C THR A 51 -15.09 -4.81 10.95
N GLU A 52 -15.27 -5.52 12.06
CA GLU A 52 -14.16 -5.92 12.94
C GLU A 52 -13.09 -6.73 12.20
N ARG A 53 -13.50 -7.54 11.22
CA ARG A 53 -12.59 -8.31 10.37
C ARG A 53 -11.72 -7.36 9.52
N GLU A 54 -12.31 -6.38 8.87
CA GLU A 54 -11.57 -5.38 8.08
C GLU A 54 -10.65 -4.53 8.97
N GLN A 55 -11.07 -4.21 10.19
CA GLN A 55 -10.23 -3.51 11.16
C GLN A 55 -9.01 -4.35 11.57
N ARG A 56 -9.18 -5.64 11.87
CA ARG A 56 -8.06 -6.55 12.17
C ARG A 56 -7.08 -6.69 11.00
N VAL A 57 -7.60 -6.76 9.78
CA VAL A 57 -6.77 -6.77 8.57
C VAL A 57 -5.99 -5.47 8.42
N ASN A 58 -6.64 -4.33 8.64
CA ASN A 58 -5.99 -3.02 8.63
C ASN A 58 -4.86 -2.92 9.66
N VAL A 59 -5.07 -3.41 10.89
CA VAL A 59 -4.02 -3.44 11.93
C VAL A 59 -2.81 -4.26 11.47
N ALA A 60 -3.02 -5.44 10.87
CA ALA A 60 -1.94 -6.27 10.36
C ALA A 60 -1.15 -5.60 9.22
N ILE A 61 -1.85 -4.92 8.30
CA ILE A 61 -1.23 -4.15 7.21
C ILE A 61 -0.45 -2.96 7.77
N SER A 62 -1.01 -2.21 8.72
CA SER A 62 -0.36 -1.07 9.37
C SER A 62 0.95 -1.43 10.05
N LYS A 63 1.04 -2.59 10.71
CA LYS A 63 2.31 -3.07 11.32
C LYS A 63 3.44 -3.21 10.28
N THR A 64 3.10 -3.66 9.07
CA THR A 64 4.09 -3.80 7.99
C THR A 64 4.48 -2.43 7.43
N ARG A 65 3.49 -1.58 7.15
CA ARG A 65 3.71 -0.22 6.62
C ARG A 65 4.50 0.67 7.56
N TYR A 66 4.25 0.57 8.87
CA TYR A 66 4.93 1.36 9.89
C TYR A 66 6.45 1.26 9.81
N LYS A 67 6.98 0.06 9.49
CA LYS A 67 8.43 -0.14 9.34
C LYS A 67 9.02 0.73 8.23
N VAL A 68 8.31 0.80 7.10
CA VAL A 68 8.72 1.60 5.94
C VAL A 68 8.56 3.08 6.24
N GLU A 69 7.38 3.49 6.72
CA GLU A 69 7.04 4.89 7.00
C GLU A 69 7.90 5.51 8.09
N ARG A 70 8.27 4.73 9.12
CA ARG A 70 9.23 5.19 10.14
C ARG A 70 10.55 5.60 9.50
N THR A 71 11.10 4.78 8.60
CA THR A 71 12.37 5.08 7.92
C THR A 71 12.27 6.35 7.09
N PHE A 72 11.20 6.51 6.30
CA PHE A 72 10.98 7.74 5.54
C PHE A 72 10.79 8.97 6.44
N GLY A 73 10.08 8.82 7.56
CA GLY A 73 9.92 9.88 8.56
C GLY A 73 11.24 10.30 9.18
N SER A 74 12.14 9.36 9.50
CA SER A 74 13.48 9.64 9.99
C SER A 74 14.34 10.36 8.94
N ILE A 75 14.30 9.91 7.68
CA ILE A 75 15.00 10.58 6.56
C ILE A 75 14.56 12.03 6.44
N HIS A 76 13.24 12.27 6.41
CA HIS A 76 12.69 13.61 6.31
C HIS A 76 13.04 14.48 7.53
N ARG A 77 12.92 13.94 8.75
CA ARG A 77 13.08 14.72 9.99
C ARG A 77 14.53 15.01 10.36
N TRP A 78 15.43 14.05 10.21
CA TRP A 78 16.82 14.18 10.70
C TRP A 78 17.80 14.59 9.62
N PHE A 79 17.55 14.19 8.38
CA PHE A 79 18.43 14.46 7.25
C PHE A 79 17.89 15.56 6.33
N HIS A 80 16.74 16.17 6.68
CA HIS A 80 16.03 17.14 5.84
C HIS A 80 15.82 16.61 4.40
N GLY A 81 15.66 15.29 4.29
CA GLY A 81 15.49 14.62 3.01
C GLY A 81 14.17 15.05 2.35
N GLY A 82 14.24 15.35 1.05
CA GLY A 82 13.07 15.69 0.24
C GLY A 82 12.23 14.45 -0.15
N ILE A 83 11.68 14.47 -1.35
CA ILE A 83 10.83 13.37 -1.85
C ILE A 83 11.70 12.26 -2.43
N ALA A 84 11.55 11.04 -1.92
CA ALA A 84 12.18 9.84 -2.47
C ALA A 84 11.15 8.91 -3.10
N ARG A 85 11.45 8.38 -4.29
CA ARG A 85 10.65 7.36 -4.98
C ARG A 85 11.55 6.18 -5.36
N TYR A 86 11.32 5.05 -4.74
CA TYR A 86 12.02 3.79 -5.03
C TYR A 86 11.15 2.91 -5.93
N VAL A 87 11.73 2.39 -7.02
CA VAL A 87 11.03 1.46 -7.92
C VAL A 87 12.03 0.41 -8.40
N GLY A 88 11.76 -0.86 -8.10
CA GLY A 88 12.62 -1.99 -8.49
C GLY A 88 13.40 -2.58 -7.31
N LEU A 89 14.31 -3.51 -7.62
CA LEU A 89 15.30 -4.03 -6.68
C LEU A 89 16.51 -3.10 -6.63
N ALA A 90 17.11 -2.97 -5.45
CA ALA A 90 18.48 -2.48 -5.28
C ALA A 90 19.47 -3.57 -5.67
#